data_AF-A0A0F8YMB6-F1
#
_entry.id   AF-A0A0F8YMB6-F1
#
_cell.length_a   1.000
_cell.length_b   1.000
_cell.length_c   1.000
_cell.angle_alpha   90.00
_cell.angle_beta   90.00
_cell.angle_gamma   90.00
#
_symmetry.space_group_name_H-M   'P 1'
#
loop_
_entity.id
_entity.type
_entity.pdbx_description
1 polymer ?
#
loop_
_entity_poly.entity_id
_entity_poly.type
_entity_poly.pdbx_seq_one_letter_code
_entity_poly.pdbx_strand_id
1 'polypeptide(L)'
;MADDVTATMTVLGSANDVMSNLDGIVDEYVAQRLIDEPGSWSAYPGWNFHARVWHKDGKWYGQPWCYHVPQDIHKADTLRELRDSISDEYGYD
;
A
#
# COMPACT_ATOMS: atom_id res chain seq x y z
N MET A 1 2.58 -13.29 13.62
CA MET A 1 3.27 -12.69 12.46
C MET A 1 2.26 -12.71 11.34
N ALA A 2 2.00 -11.58 10.69
CA ALA A 2 1.10 -11.54 9.55
C ALA A 2 1.75 -12.29 8.37
N ASP A 3 0.95 -13.02 7.60
CA ASP A 3 1.43 -13.67 6.39
C ASP A 3 1.55 -12.65 5.25
N ASP A 4 2.53 -12.83 4.36
CA ASP A 4 2.66 -12.03 3.14
C ASP A 4 1.56 -12.44 2.14
N VAL A 5 0.45 -11.69 2.14
CA VAL A 5 -0.69 -11.93 1.25
C VAL A 5 -0.43 -11.53 -0.19
N THR A 6 0.63 -10.74 -0.43
CA THR A 6 0.99 -10.27 -1.77
C THR A 6 1.98 -11.19 -2.48
N ALA A 7 2.45 -12.26 -1.81
CA ALA A 7 3.34 -13.26 -2.40
C ALA A 7 2.75 -13.96 -3.64
N THR A 8 1.42 -13.98 -3.77
CA THR A 8 0.70 -14.52 -4.94
C THR A 8 0.23 -13.45 -5.92
N MET A 9 0.56 -12.19 -5.69
CA MET A 9 0.08 -11.04 -6.47
C MET A 9 1.16 -10.51 -7.42
N THR A 10 0.74 -9.90 -8.52
CA THR A 10 1.66 -9.36 -9.54
C THR A 10 2.09 -7.94 -9.15
N VAL A 11 3.39 -7.63 -9.22
CA VAL A 11 3.86 -6.25 -9.02
C VAL A 11 3.47 -5.38 -10.22
N LEU A 12 2.79 -4.28 -9.96
CA LEU A 12 2.29 -3.38 -10.99
C LEU A 12 3.39 -2.36 -11.36
N GLY A 13 4.40 -2.84 -12.10
CA GLY A 13 5.55 -2.04 -12.54
C GLY A 13 6.50 -1.71 -11.37
N SER A 14 7.74 -2.17 -11.48
CA SER A 14 8.76 -2.11 -10.42
C SER A 14 9.26 -0.72 -10.00
N ALA A 15 8.60 0.36 -10.41
CA ALA A 15 9.07 1.75 -10.21
C ALA A 15 7.98 2.76 -9.84
N ASN A 16 6.70 2.35 -9.74
CA ASN A 16 5.63 3.30 -9.51
C ASN A 16 5.03 3.10 -8.12
N ASP A 17 5.35 4.02 -7.22
CA ASP A 17 4.71 4.11 -5.91
C ASP A 17 3.30 4.66 -6.10
N VAL A 18 2.28 4.01 -5.52
CA VAL A 18 0.89 4.47 -5.64
C VAL A 18 0.66 5.78 -4.90
N MET A 19 1.46 6.05 -3.87
CA MET A 19 1.39 7.26 -3.08
C MET A 19 2.72 7.53 -2.36
N SER A 20 2.96 8.79 -1.99
CA SER A 20 4.11 9.20 -1.17
C SER A 20 3.68 9.61 0.24
N ASN A 21 4.45 9.20 1.25
CA ASN A 21 4.21 9.62 2.63
C ASN A 21 4.58 11.10 2.85
N LEU A 22 5.52 11.63 2.07
CA LEU A 22 6.07 12.98 2.27
C LEU A 22 5.10 14.08 1.84
N ASP A 23 4.59 13.99 0.61
CA ASP A 23 3.73 15.02 0.02
C ASP A 23 2.25 14.62 0.05
N GLY A 24 1.95 13.38 0.45
CA GLY A 24 0.60 12.83 0.46
C GLY A 24 -0.04 12.71 -0.92
N ILE A 25 0.74 12.90 -1.99
CA ILE A 25 0.31 12.82 -3.38
C ILE A 25 0.04 11.36 -3.73
N VAL A 26 -1.12 11.12 -4.34
CA VAL A 26 -1.51 9.84 -4.93
C VAL A 26 -1.19 9.90 -6.42
N ASP A 27 -0.56 8.87 -6.94
CA ASP A 27 -0.46 8.66 -8.38
C ASP A 27 -1.78 8.07 -8.87
N GLU A 28 -2.64 8.93 -9.44
CA GLU A 28 -3.96 8.51 -9.91
C GLU A 28 -3.89 7.49 -11.06
N TYR A 29 -2.82 7.50 -11.86
CA TYR A 29 -2.63 6.51 -12.92
C TYR A 29 -2.35 5.12 -12.33
N VAL A 30 -1.49 5.02 -11.32
CA VAL A 30 -1.21 3.77 -10.61
C VAL A 30 -2.43 3.29 -9.83
N ALA A 31 -3.11 4.20 -9.14
CA ALA A 31 -4.33 3.89 -8.41
C ALA A 31 -5.40 3.31 -9.35
N GLN A 32 -5.63 3.94 -10.50
CA GLN A 32 -6.59 3.43 -11.48
C GLN A 32 -6.19 2.04 -11.99
N ARG A 33 -4.90 1.80 -12.27
CA ARG A 33 -4.44 0.47 -12.69
C ARG A 33 -4.64 -0.61 -11.64
N LEU A 34 -4.47 -0.31 -10.35
CA LEU A 34 -4.73 -1.29 -9.29
C LEU A 34 -6.22 -1.64 -9.19
N ILE A 35 -7.12 -0.71 -9.55
CA ILE A 35 -8.55 -0.98 -9.66
C ILE A 35 -8.83 -1.88 -10.87
N ASP A 36 -8.22 -1.58 -12.01
CA ASP A 36 -8.46 -2.27 -13.29
C ASP A 36 -7.79 -3.66 -13.35
N GLU A 37 -6.72 -3.88 -12.59
CA GLU A 37 -5.92 -5.12 -12.56
C GLU A 37 -5.98 -5.79 -11.18
N PRO A 38 -7.11 -6.44 -10.82
CA PRO A 38 -7.25 -7.14 -9.56
C PRO A 38 -6.21 -8.27 -9.45
N GLY A 39 -5.62 -8.42 -8.27
CA GLY A 39 -4.51 -9.36 -8.06
C GLY A 39 -3.13 -8.76 -8.29
N SER A 40 -3.05 -7.44 -8.52
CA SER A 40 -1.80 -6.70 -8.58
C SER A 40 -1.62 -5.77 -7.37
N TRP A 41 -0.37 -5.45 -7.05
CA TRP A 41 -0.01 -4.52 -5.97
C TRP A 41 1.06 -3.53 -6.42
N SER A 42 1.12 -2.38 -5.75
CA SER A 42 2.15 -1.35 -5.92
C SER A 42 2.75 -0.98 -4.57
N ALA A 43 3.94 -0.40 -4.59
CA ALA A 43 4.64 0.03 -3.39
C ALA A 43 4.08 1.35 -2.85
N TYR A 44 4.19 1.50 -1.54
CA TYR A 44 3.98 2.74 -0.82
C TYR A 44 5.13 2.91 0.20
N PRO A 45 6.19 3.65 -0.15
CA PRO A 45 7.29 3.89 0.78
C PRO A 45 6.91 4.94 1.82
N GLY A 46 7.13 4.58 3.09
CA GLY A 46 7.13 5.47 4.23
C GLY A 46 8.55 5.71 4.74
N TRP A 47 8.69 6.58 5.74
CA TRP A 47 10.00 6.88 6.35
C TRP A 47 10.58 5.66 7.08
N ASN A 48 9.73 4.97 7.85
CA ASN A 48 10.10 3.82 8.69
C ASN A 48 9.51 2.48 8.20
N PHE A 49 8.82 2.49 7.07
CA PHE A 49 8.14 1.29 6.54
C PHE A 49 8.14 1.28 5.01
N HIS A 50 7.94 0.09 4.44
CA HIS A 50 7.53 -0.08 3.05
C HIS A 50 6.20 -0.82 3.02
N ALA A 51 5.15 -0.20 2.52
CA ALA A 51 3.86 -0.84 2.37
C ALA A 51 3.66 -1.39 0.97
N ARG A 52 2.92 -2.49 0.87
CA ARG A 52 2.37 -3.00 -0.39
C ARG A 52 0.89 -2.67 -0.40
N VAL A 53 0.42 -2.03 -1.46
CA VAL A 53 -0.95 -1.53 -1.58
C VAL A 53 -1.63 -2.19 -2.76
N TRP A 54 -2.86 -2.63 -2.56
CA TRP A 54 -3.67 -3.24 -3.60
C TRP A 54 -5.15 -2.88 -3.43
N HIS A 55 -5.90 -3.04 -4.52
CA HIS A 55 -7.34 -2.86 -4.52
C HIS A 55 -8.06 -4.20 -4.70
N LYS A 56 -9.09 -4.45 -3.92
CA LYS A 56 -9.90 -5.67 -4.02
C LYS A 56 -11.32 -5.41 -3.51
N ASP A 57 -12.33 -5.92 -4.22
CA ASP A 57 -13.73 -5.86 -3.78
C ASP A 57 -14.21 -4.44 -3.41
N GLY A 58 -13.73 -3.42 -4.13
CA GLY A 58 -14.08 -2.01 -3.90
C GLY A 58 -13.42 -1.36 -2.69
N LYS A 59 -12.39 -1.98 -2.11
CA LYS A 59 -11.64 -1.46 -0.96
C LYS A 59 -10.15 -1.44 -1.23
N TRP A 60 -9.48 -0.50 -0.59
CA TRP A 60 -8.03 -0.40 -0.56
C TRP A 60 -7.47 -1.18 0.61
N TYR A 61 -6.40 -1.91 0.35
CA TYR A 61 -5.67 -2.66 1.35
C TYR A 61 -4.20 -2.27 1.30
N GLY A 62 -3.58 -2.24 2.47
CA GLY A 62 -2.16 -1.96 2.61
C GLY A 62 -1.56 -2.86 3.66
N GLN A 63 -0.43 -3.49 3.34
CA GLN A 63 0.37 -4.23 4.30
C GLN A 63 1.70 -3.50 4.49
N PRO A 64 1.93 -2.82 5.63
CA PRO A 64 3.23 -2.26 5.96
C PRO A 64 4.25 -3.35 6.26
N TRP A 65 5.50 -3.08 5.90
CA TRP A 65 6.65 -3.91 6.23
C TRP A 65 7.67 -3.05 6.97
N CYS A 66 7.91 -3.38 8.22
CA CYS A 66 8.87 -2.71 9.08
C CYS A 66 10.03 -3.69 9.34
N TYR A 67 11.26 -3.28 9.03
CA TYR A 67 12.45 -4.14 9.18
C TYR A 67 12.30 -5.53 8.54
N HIS A 68 11.73 -5.60 7.33
CA HIS A 68 11.42 -6.83 6.58
C HIS A 68 10.41 -7.77 7.25
N VAL A 69 9.70 -7.30 8.27
CA VAL A 69 8.62 -8.05 8.92
C VAL A 69 7.28 -7.48 8.45
N PRO A 70 6.42 -8.30 7.82
CA PRO A 70 5.06 -7.89 7.46
C PRO A 70 4.27 -7.59 8.74
N GLN A 71 3.57 -6.47 8.71
CA GLN A 71 2.66 -6.02 9.75
C GLN A 71 1.21 -6.34 9.39
N ASP A 72 0.28 -5.95 10.25
CA ASP A 72 -1.13 -6.19 10.04
C ASP A 72 -1.66 -5.45 8.80
N ILE A 73 -2.71 -6.02 8.21
CA ILE A 73 -3.30 -5.47 6.98
C ILE A 73 -4.27 -4.36 7.36
N HIS A 74 -4.04 -3.18 6.80
CA HIS A 74 -4.94 -2.04 6.86
C HIS A 74 -5.92 -2.10 5.71
N LYS A 75 -7.15 -1.66 5.95
CA LYS A 75 -8.19 -1.56 4.93
C LYS A 75 -8.91 -0.22 5.05
N ALA A 76 -9.21 0.39 3.92
CA ALA A 76 -9.92 1.65 3.86
C ALA A 76 -10.76 1.76 2.58
N ASP A 77 -11.69 2.72 2.55
CA ASP A 77 -12.50 3.01 1.37
C ASP A 77 -11.75 3.93 0.40
N THR A 78 -10.77 4.69 0.89
CA THR A 78 -9.89 5.56 0.07
C THR A 78 -8.40 5.33 0.34
N LEU A 79 -7.56 5.60 -0.66
CA LEU A 79 -6.09 5.58 -0.50
C LEU A 79 -5.61 6.57 0.57
N ARG A 80 -6.31 7.69 0.73
CA ARG A 80 -5.96 8.72 1.73
C ARG A 80 -6.18 8.23 3.15
N GLU A 81 -7.32 7.59 3.42
CA GLU A 81 -7.57 6.97 4.71
C GLU A 81 -6.61 5.81 4.97
N LEU A 82 -6.27 5.02 3.94
CA LEU A 82 -5.28 3.95 4.06
C LEU A 82 -3.90 4.51 4.45
N ARG A 83 -3.47 5.58 3.77
CA ARG A 83 -2.25 6.31 4.08
C ARG A 83 -2.24 6.76 5.54
N ASP A 84 -3.25 7.53 5.94
CA ASP A 84 -3.33 8.10 7.29
C ASP A 84 -3.28 6.99 8.34
N SER A 85 -3.99 5.88 8.12
CA SER A 85 -3.96 4.73 9.03
C SER A 85 -2.58 4.06 9.14
N ILE A 86 -1.84 3.90 8.03
CA ILE A 86 -0.52 3.27 8.05
C ILE A 86 0.54 4.24 8.59
N SER A 87 0.46 5.52 8.22
CA SER A 87 1.39 6.56 8.65
C SER A 87 1.25 6.87 10.14
N ASP A 88 0.03 6.92 10.68
CA ASP A 88 -0.20 7.15 12.11
C ASP A 88 0.36 6.02 12.97
N GLU A 89 0.34 4.78 12.47
CA GLU A 89 0.77 3.59 13.22
C GLU A 89 2.26 3.28 13.04
N TYR A 90 2.79 3.41 11.82
CA TYR A 90 4.15 2.99 11.46
C TYR A 90 5.04 4.11 10.96
N GLY A 91 4.48 5.27 10.61
CA GLY A 91 5.19 6.41 10.05
C GLY A 91 5.94 7.27 11.07
N TYR A 92 6.26 6.72 12.25
CA TYR A 92 6.78 7.42 13.44
C TYR A 92 7.75 8.58 13.11
N ASP A 93 7.45 9.73 13.71
CA ASP A 93 8.06 11.08 13.63
C ASP A 93 9.57 11.15 13.38
#